data_AF-A0A842N972-F1
#
_entry.id   AF-A0A842N972-F1
#
_cell.length_a   1.000
_cell.length_b   1.000
_cell.length_c   1.000
_cell.angle_alpha   90.00
_cell.angle_beta   90.00
_cell.angle_gamma   90.00
#
_symmetry.space_group_name_H-M   'P 1'
#
loop_
_entity.id
_entity.type
_entity.pdbx_description
1 polymer ?
#
loop_
_entity_poly.entity_id
_entity_poly.type
_entity_poly.pdbx_seq_one_letter_code
_entity_poly.pdbx_strand_id
1 'polypeptide(L)'
;MIEIRLHGRGGQGAVTASRLLATAAFLEDKHSQSIPMYGTERRGAPVTAFVRIGEKDKMVRSLIHEPDYVVVLDSLLRKTVNITEGLKDDGMLILNSSVPPEEIELLKPYKVATVDATGIALETLGRPITNTAILGAFVKATGEIGLESVIEAVKQQWKGTLGEINVKAVEAAYEATEVGDPKIVAEVVGEKAPAGSRADWRTFRPVVDLEKCTGCRLCWV
;
A
#
# COMPACT_ATOMS: atom_id res chain seq x y z
N MET A 1 20.66 6.19 -4.40
CA MET A 1 19.96 5.54 -3.27
C MET A 1 18.50 5.81 -3.48
N ILE A 2 17.69 4.77 -3.51
CA ILE A 2 16.24 4.84 -3.66
C ILE A 2 15.63 4.65 -2.28
N GLU A 3 14.76 5.57 -1.87
CA GLU A 3 14.10 5.60 -0.58
C GLU A 3 12.57 5.54 -0.75
N ILE A 4 11.95 4.51 -0.16
CA ILE A 4 10.55 4.17 -0.38
C ILE A 4 9.84 4.15 0.97
N ARG A 5 8.71 4.84 1.06
CA ARG A 5 7.84 4.85 2.24
C ARG A 5 6.50 4.20 1.92
N LEU A 6 6.21 3.08 2.58
CA LEU A 6 4.96 2.35 2.47
C LEU A 6 4.03 2.73 3.61
N HIS A 7 2.79 3.06 3.27
CA HIS A 7 1.70 3.34 4.19
C HIS A 7 0.63 2.27 4.04
N GLY A 8 0.15 1.72 5.14
CA GLY A 8 -0.99 0.80 5.13
C GLY A 8 -1.62 0.69 6.51
N ARG A 9 -2.46 -0.32 6.71
CA ARG A 9 -3.04 -0.63 8.01
C ARG A 9 -2.59 -2.00 8.51
N GLY A 10 -2.59 -2.15 9.83
CA GLY A 10 -2.32 -3.44 10.49
C GLY A 10 -3.23 -4.53 9.95
N GLY A 11 -2.67 -5.52 9.25
CA GLY A 11 -3.40 -6.61 8.60
C GLY A 11 -3.42 -6.56 7.06
N GLN A 12 -3.05 -5.45 6.43
CA GLN A 12 -2.94 -5.34 4.96
C GLN A 12 -1.57 -5.72 4.39
N GLY A 13 -0.57 -5.84 5.27
CA GLY A 13 0.74 -6.39 4.92
C GLY A 13 1.79 -5.38 4.46
N ALA A 14 1.74 -4.11 4.89
CA ALA A 14 2.75 -3.09 4.56
C ALA A 14 4.19 -3.52 4.93
N VAL A 15 4.39 -4.11 6.11
CA VAL A 15 5.69 -4.66 6.54
C VAL A 15 6.13 -5.84 5.67
N THR A 16 5.18 -6.66 5.22
CA THR A 16 5.49 -7.76 4.32
C THR A 16 5.85 -7.25 2.94
N ALA A 17 5.12 -6.25 2.42
CA ALA A 17 5.44 -5.60 1.15
C ALA A 17 6.85 -4.99 1.17
N SER A 18 7.20 -4.26 2.24
CA SER A 18 8.53 -3.66 2.38
C SER A 18 9.64 -4.71 2.39
N ARG A 19 9.41 -5.84 3.08
CA ARG A 19 10.36 -6.96 3.10
C ARG A 19 10.50 -7.62 1.73
N LEU A 20 9.39 -7.91 1.06
CA LEU A 20 9.38 -8.52 -0.27
C LEU A 20 10.12 -7.64 -1.29
N LEU A 21 9.90 -6.33 -1.25
CA LEU A 21 10.59 -5.39 -2.12
C LEU A 21 12.09 -5.34 -1.86
N ALA A 22 12.49 -5.36 -0.58
CA ALA A 22 13.90 -5.46 -0.21
C ALA A 22 14.53 -6.80 -0.66
N THR A 23 13.81 -7.92 -0.52
CA THR A 23 14.24 -9.23 -1.03
C THR A 23 14.37 -9.22 -2.54
N ALA A 24 13.41 -8.66 -3.27
CA ALA A 24 13.46 -8.55 -4.73
C ALA A 24 14.67 -7.73 -5.19
N ALA A 25 14.96 -6.61 -4.52
CA ALA A 25 16.18 -5.84 -4.78
C ALA A 25 17.47 -6.62 -4.49
N PHE A 26 17.48 -7.42 -3.43
CA PHE A 26 18.61 -8.29 -3.13
C PHE A 26 18.84 -9.36 -4.20
N LEU A 27 17.77 -9.90 -4.79
CA LEU A 27 17.85 -10.85 -5.91
C LEU A 27 18.42 -10.22 -7.20
N GLU A 28 18.44 -8.89 -7.29
CA GLU A 28 19.07 -8.12 -8.37
C GLU A 28 20.48 -7.60 -7.99
N ASP A 29 21.13 -8.25 -7.02
CA ASP A 29 22.45 -7.89 -6.51
C ASP A 29 22.55 -6.46 -5.93
N LYS A 30 21.41 -5.81 -5.62
CA LYS A 30 21.37 -4.49 -4.96
C LYS A 30 21.44 -4.67 -3.44
N HIS A 31 22.08 -3.73 -2.74
CA HIS A 31 21.95 -3.69 -1.30
C HIS A 31 20.58 -3.12 -0.93
N SER A 32 19.90 -3.76 0.02
CA SER A 32 18.57 -3.35 0.44
C SER A 32 18.40 -3.39 1.95
N GLN A 33 17.51 -2.55 2.46
CA GLN A 33 17.16 -2.49 3.87
C GLN A 33 15.67 -2.23 4.01
N SER A 34 14.97 -3.02 4.82
CA SER A 34 13.58 -2.79 5.19
C SER A 34 13.48 -2.46 6.69
N ILE A 35 12.87 -1.33 7.04
CA ILE A 35 12.65 -0.90 8.43
C ILE A 35 11.14 -0.66 8.62
N PRO A 36 10.45 -1.46 9.45
CA PRO A 36 9.06 -1.18 9.77
C PRO A 36 8.94 -0.20 10.94
N MET A 37 7.89 0.63 10.93
CA MET A 37 7.51 1.53 12.01
C MET A 37 6.03 1.31 12.36
N TYR A 38 5.81 0.69 13.52
CA TYR A 38 4.47 0.46 14.07
C TYR A 38 4.51 0.49 15.60
N GLY A 39 3.40 0.91 16.21
CA GLY A 39 3.23 0.95 17.66
C GLY A 39 2.75 -0.38 18.25
N THR A 40 2.30 -0.34 19.50
CA THR A 40 1.70 -1.48 20.21
C THR A 40 0.26 -1.79 19.78
N GLU A 41 -0.27 -1.01 18.84
CA GLU A 41 -1.65 -1.10 18.36
C GLU A 41 -1.89 -2.39 17.56
N ARG A 42 -3.14 -2.89 17.60
CA ARG A 42 -3.56 -4.10 16.90
C ARG A 42 -4.06 -3.78 15.48
N ARG A 43 -4.73 -4.74 14.82
CA ARG A 43 -5.25 -4.60 13.44
C ARG A 43 -6.00 -3.28 13.21
N GLY A 44 -5.84 -2.72 12.00
CA GLY A 44 -6.52 -1.51 11.54
C GLY A 44 -5.78 -0.20 11.80
N ALA A 45 -4.83 -0.17 12.74
CA ALA A 45 -4.00 1.00 12.99
C ALA A 45 -3.10 1.32 11.78
N PRO A 46 -2.85 2.62 11.47
CA PRO A 46 -1.85 3.01 10.48
C PRO A 46 -0.49 2.39 10.77
N VAL A 47 0.14 1.83 9.74
CA VAL A 47 1.47 1.24 9.79
C VAL A 47 2.29 1.88 8.68
N THR A 48 3.50 2.32 9.02
CA THR A 48 4.48 2.79 8.04
C THR A 48 5.61 1.78 7.94
N ALA A 49 6.13 1.54 6.75
CA ALA A 49 7.35 0.77 6.55
C ALA A 49 8.25 1.48 5.53
N PHE A 50 9.54 1.24 5.63
CA PHE A 50 10.56 1.93 4.85
C PHE A 50 11.40 0.90 4.11
N VAL A 51 11.75 1.22 2.86
CA VAL A 51 12.71 0.44 2.08
C VAL A 51 13.77 1.37 1.53
N ARG A 52 15.05 1.00 1.71
CA ARG A 52 16.18 1.61 1.02
C ARG A 52 16.79 0.61 0.06
N ILE A 53 17.13 1.06 -1.14
CA ILE A 53 17.79 0.26 -2.17
C ILE A 53 18.96 1.07 -2.73
N GLY A 54 20.15 0.49 -2.77
CA GLY A 54 21.34 1.17 -3.28
C GLY A 54 22.65 0.51 -2.90
N GLU A 55 23.68 1.31 -2.68
CA GLU A 55 25.02 0.85 -2.31
C GLU A 55 25.14 0.67 -0.79
N LYS A 56 25.92 -0.35 -0.38
CA LYS A 56 26.05 -0.75 1.03
C LYS A 56 26.68 0.33 1.92
N ASP A 57 27.65 1.07 1.41
CA ASP A 57 28.38 2.12 2.11
C ASP A 57 27.53 3.36 2.41
N LYS A 58 26.47 3.59 1.61
CA LYS A 58 25.51 4.69 1.78
C LYS A 58 24.34 4.35 2.71
N MET A 59 24.30 3.16 3.29
CA MET A 59 23.18 2.69 4.11
C MET A 59 23.16 3.36 5.48
N VAL A 60 22.01 3.94 5.83
CA VAL A 60 21.73 4.51 7.15
C VAL A 60 20.58 3.76 7.82
N ARG A 61 20.64 3.63 9.15
CA ARG A 61 19.57 3.01 9.96
C ARG A 61 18.70 4.09 10.60
N SER A 62 17.83 4.70 9.82
CA SER A 62 16.90 5.75 10.25
C SER A 62 15.55 5.62 9.55
N LEU A 63 14.56 6.42 9.97
CA LEU A 63 13.33 6.59 9.19
C LEU A 63 13.63 7.31 7.87
N ILE A 64 12.74 7.20 6.89
CA ILE A 64 12.82 7.97 5.64
C ILE A 64 11.89 9.17 5.76
N HIS A 65 12.49 10.36 5.76
CA HIS A 65 11.76 11.63 5.80
C HIS A 65 11.51 12.18 4.40
N GLU A 66 12.44 11.94 3.47
CA GLU A 66 12.39 12.44 2.10
C GLU A 66 12.37 11.29 1.07
N PRO A 67 11.25 10.55 0.93
CA PRO A 67 11.19 9.42 0.01
C PRO A 67 11.17 9.86 -1.46
N ASP A 68 11.74 9.02 -2.33
CA ASP A 68 11.54 9.07 -3.79
C ASP A 68 10.15 8.53 -4.16
N TYR A 69 9.71 7.48 -3.44
CA TYR A 69 8.45 6.80 -3.71
C TYR A 69 7.61 6.65 -2.45
N VAL A 70 6.32 6.95 -2.57
CA VAL A 70 5.34 6.66 -1.52
C VAL A 70 4.32 5.65 -2.03
N VAL A 71 4.22 4.50 -1.35
CA VAL A 71 3.28 3.43 -1.68
C VAL A 71 2.17 3.38 -0.64
N VAL A 72 0.90 3.43 -1.05
CA VAL A 72 -0.25 3.45 -0.14
C VAL A 72 -1.14 2.24 -0.38
N LEU A 73 -1.13 1.31 0.57
CA LEU A 73 -1.86 0.03 0.53
C LEU A 73 -3.35 0.17 0.83
N ASP A 74 -3.76 1.23 1.53
CA ASP A 74 -5.13 1.48 1.98
C ASP A 74 -5.72 2.69 1.27
N SER A 75 -6.78 2.50 0.50
CA SER A 75 -7.40 3.57 -0.29
C SER A 75 -7.95 4.73 0.56
N LEU A 76 -8.28 4.47 1.82
CA LEU A 76 -8.84 5.46 2.75
C LEU A 76 -7.80 6.21 3.58
N LEU A 77 -6.58 5.65 3.73
CA LEU A 77 -5.57 6.21 4.62
C LEU A 77 -5.09 7.60 4.19
N ARG A 78 -5.18 7.92 2.89
CA ARG A 78 -4.91 9.26 2.34
C ARG A 78 -5.81 10.35 2.90
N LYS A 79 -6.99 10.00 3.43
CA LYS A 79 -7.91 10.94 4.10
C LYS A 79 -7.49 11.27 5.53
N THR A 80 -6.65 10.44 6.14
CA THR A 80 -6.30 10.52 7.57
C THR A 80 -4.84 10.82 7.84
N VAL A 81 -3.95 10.60 6.86
CA VAL A 81 -2.50 10.78 6.99
C VAL A 81 -2.01 11.61 5.80
N ASN A 82 -1.09 12.56 6.05
CA ASN A 82 -0.42 13.28 4.98
C ASN A 82 0.59 12.37 4.27
N ILE A 83 0.13 11.64 3.25
CA ILE A 83 0.97 10.69 2.50
C ILE A 83 2.09 11.39 1.70
N THR A 84 1.90 12.67 1.36
CA THR A 84 2.86 13.46 0.56
C THR A 84 3.93 14.17 1.39
N GLU A 85 3.89 14.04 2.73
CA GLU A 85 4.81 14.74 3.62
C GLU A 85 6.27 14.36 3.34
N GLY A 86 7.09 15.34 2.94
CA GLY A 86 8.50 15.12 2.62
C GLY A 86 8.75 14.37 1.31
N LEU A 87 7.72 13.99 0.54
CA LEU A 87 7.94 13.44 -0.80
C LEU A 87 8.75 14.44 -1.64
N LYS A 88 9.81 13.97 -2.28
CA LYS A 88 10.66 14.80 -3.15
C LYS A 88 9.84 15.38 -4.31
N ASP A 89 10.27 16.52 -4.85
CA ASP A 89 9.51 17.22 -5.89
C ASP A 89 9.38 16.40 -7.19
N ASP A 90 10.34 15.52 -7.48
CA ASP A 90 10.33 14.54 -8.58
C ASP A 90 9.80 13.16 -8.16
N GLY A 91 9.29 13.05 -6.93
CA GLY A 91 8.80 11.80 -6.37
C GLY A 91 7.48 11.32 -6.97
N MET A 92 7.18 10.04 -6.73
CA MET A 92 6.00 9.37 -7.27
C MET A 92 5.17 8.68 -6.17
N LEU A 93 3.84 8.73 -6.36
CA LEU A 93 2.86 8.07 -5.51
C LEU A 93 2.33 6.81 -6.20
N ILE A 94 2.27 5.70 -5.47
CA ILE A 94 1.66 4.45 -5.93
C ILE A 94 0.50 4.16 -4.98
N LEU A 95 -0.73 4.25 -5.48
CA LEU A 95 -1.93 4.29 -4.66
C LEU A 95 -2.85 3.09 -4.96
N ASN A 96 -3.27 2.39 -3.91
CA ASN A 96 -4.47 1.56 -3.98
C ASN A 96 -5.69 2.47 -4.15
N SER A 97 -6.27 2.50 -5.34
CA SER A 97 -7.35 3.39 -5.73
C SER A 97 -8.10 2.80 -6.92
N SER A 98 -9.43 2.83 -6.87
CA SER A 98 -10.30 2.41 -7.98
C SER A 98 -10.61 3.55 -8.96
N VAL A 99 -10.07 4.74 -8.72
CA VAL A 99 -10.17 5.90 -9.62
C VAL A 99 -8.81 6.14 -10.29
N PRO A 100 -8.79 6.61 -11.55
CA PRO A 100 -7.57 6.78 -12.32
C PRO A 100 -6.71 7.96 -11.80
N PRO A 101 -5.44 8.08 -12.22
CA PRO A 101 -4.50 9.07 -11.70
C PRO A 101 -5.02 10.51 -11.83
N GLU A 102 -5.68 10.84 -12.94
CA GLU A 102 -6.23 12.18 -13.25
C GLU A 102 -7.37 12.61 -12.32
N GLU A 103 -7.99 11.68 -11.59
CA GLU A 103 -9.01 12.01 -10.58
C GLU A 103 -8.41 12.15 -9.17
N ILE A 104 -7.13 11.82 -8.99
CA ILE A 104 -6.44 11.97 -7.71
C ILE A 104 -6.13 13.45 -7.47
N GLU A 105 -6.75 14.03 -6.45
CA GLU A 105 -6.52 15.42 -6.06
C GLU A 105 -5.26 15.57 -5.19
N LEU A 106 -4.32 16.40 -5.62
CA LEU A 106 -3.08 16.70 -4.89
C LEU A 106 -2.75 18.19 -4.92
N LEU A 107 -1.96 18.64 -3.95
CA LEU A 107 -1.47 20.02 -3.86
C LEU A 107 -0.27 20.31 -4.78
N LYS A 108 0.42 19.25 -5.24
CA LYS A 108 1.65 19.32 -6.01
C LYS A 108 1.60 18.35 -7.20
N PRO A 109 2.29 18.65 -8.31
CA PRO A 109 2.27 17.86 -9.54
C PRO A 109 3.22 16.65 -9.48
N TYR A 110 2.99 15.75 -8.52
CA TYR A 110 3.71 14.47 -8.46
C TYR A 110 3.25 13.53 -9.56
N LYS A 111 4.10 12.57 -9.94
CA LYS A 111 3.63 11.42 -10.74
C LYS A 111 2.79 10.50 -9.87
N VAL A 112 1.71 9.96 -10.43
CA VAL A 112 0.79 9.08 -9.71
C VAL A 112 0.55 7.80 -10.50
N ALA A 113 0.62 6.67 -9.81
CA ALA A 113 0.15 5.39 -10.28
C ALA A 113 -1.02 4.91 -9.41
N THR A 114 -2.06 4.40 -10.04
CA THR A 114 -3.26 3.87 -9.35
C THR A 114 -3.55 2.45 -9.78
N VAL A 115 -4.02 1.63 -8.83
CA VAL A 115 -4.54 0.29 -9.08
C VAL A 115 -5.61 -0.06 -8.06
N ASP A 116 -6.65 -0.80 -8.43
CA ASP A 116 -7.59 -1.39 -7.47
C ASP A 116 -6.98 -2.65 -6.82
N ALA A 117 -5.95 -2.45 -6.00
CA ALA A 117 -5.30 -3.55 -5.27
C ALA A 117 -6.27 -4.25 -4.30
N THR A 118 -7.34 -3.57 -3.86
CA THR A 118 -8.37 -4.17 -2.99
C THR A 118 -9.22 -5.17 -3.77
N GLY A 119 -9.73 -4.78 -4.93
CA GLY A 119 -10.48 -5.64 -5.84
C GLY A 119 -9.65 -6.86 -6.23
N ILE A 120 -8.42 -6.65 -6.69
CA ILE A 120 -7.49 -7.74 -7.08
C ILE A 120 -7.24 -8.70 -5.91
N ALA A 121 -7.01 -8.20 -4.70
CA ALA A 121 -6.81 -9.05 -3.53
C ALA A 121 -8.06 -9.83 -3.15
N LEU A 122 -9.26 -9.24 -3.28
CA LEU A 122 -10.51 -9.95 -3.04
C LEU A 122 -10.77 -11.06 -4.07
N GLU A 123 -10.48 -10.81 -5.35
CA GLU A 123 -10.63 -11.79 -6.42
C GLU A 123 -9.65 -12.96 -6.30
N THR A 124 -8.39 -12.66 -5.98
CA THR A 124 -7.32 -13.67 -5.93
C THR A 124 -7.24 -14.40 -4.58
N LEU A 125 -7.22 -13.66 -3.47
CA LEU A 125 -6.97 -14.17 -2.12
C LEU A 125 -8.26 -14.35 -1.31
N GLY A 126 -9.41 -13.83 -1.78
CA GLY A 126 -10.65 -13.79 -1.02
C GLY A 126 -10.60 -12.86 0.21
N ARG A 127 -9.56 -12.03 0.31
CA ARG A 127 -9.30 -11.16 1.48
C ARG A 127 -8.65 -9.85 1.03
N PRO A 128 -8.95 -8.71 1.69
CA PRO A 128 -8.41 -7.40 1.33
C PRO A 128 -6.97 -7.21 1.87
N ILE A 129 -6.06 -8.13 1.54
CA ILE A 129 -4.63 -8.07 1.88
C ILE A 129 -3.92 -7.61 0.60
N THR A 130 -3.66 -6.31 0.50
CA THR A 130 -3.27 -5.65 -0.75
C THR A 130 -1.77 -5.63 -1.02
N ASN A 131 -0.96 -6.18 -0.11
CA ASN A 131 0.50 -6.09 -0.15
C ASN A 131 1.15 -6.58 -1.46
N THR A 132 0.77 -7.73 -2.00
CA THR A 132 1.37 -8.29 -3.22
C THR A 132 0.84 -7.61 -4.46
N ALA A 133 -0.46 -7.32 -4.52
CA ALA A 133 -1.05 -6.52 -5.60
C ALA A 133 -0.36 -5.14 -5.71
N ILE A 134 -0.19 -4.40 -4.61
CA ILE A 134 0.42 -3.07 -4.68
C ILE A 134 1.90 -3.12 -5.14
N LEU A 135 2.61 -4.23 -4.93
CA LEU A 135 3.98 -4.40 -5.44
C LEU A 135 4.01 -4.54 -6.96
N GLY A 136 3.00 -5.19 -7.56
CA GLY A 136 2.85 -5.22 -9.02
C GLY A 136 2.75 -3.81 -9.61
N ALA A 137 1.96 -2.95 -8.95
CA ALA A 137 1.86 -1.54 -9.33
C ALA A 137 3.15 -0.76 -9.16
N PHE A 138 3.87 -0.99 -8.06
CA PHE A 138 5.19 -0.37 -7.84
C PHE A 138 6.17 -0.72 -8.97
N VAL A 139 6.25 -1.99 -9.36
CA VAL A 139 7.13 -2.45 -10.45
C VAL A 139 6.74 -1.78 -11.76
N LYS A 140 5.45 -1.77 -12.11
CA LYS A 140 4.95 -1.15 -13.36
C LYS A 140 5.26 0.34 -13.44
N ALA A 141 5.03 1.05 -12.34
CA ALA A 141 5.12 2.51 -12.31
C ALA A 141 6.57 3.01 -12.31
N THR A 142 7.47 2.30 -11.63
CA THR A 142 8.82 2.80 -11.34
C THR A 142 9.90 2.16 -12.20
N GLY A 143 9.76 0.88 -12.55
CA GLY A 143 10.80 0.11 -13.23
C GLY A 143 12.09 -0.08 -12.40
N GLU A 144 12.10 0.29 -11.11
CA GLU A 144 13.29 0.25 -10.26
C GLU A 144 13.75 -1.18 -9.94
N ILE A 145 12.80 -2.11 -9.95
CA ILE A 145 12.96 -3.54 -9.69
C ILE A 145 12.15 -4.28 -10.76
N GLY A 146 12.69 -5.38 -11.28
CA GLY A 146 12.05 -6.24 -12.26
C GLY A 146 10.90 -7.06 -11.68
N LEU A 147 9.89 -7.32 -12.50
CA LEU A 147 8.72 -8.13 -12.14
C LEU A 147 9.12 -9.53 -11.68
N GLU A 148 10.05 -10.16 -12.39
CA GLU A 148 10.55 -11.52 -12.09
C GLU A 148 11.15 -11.61 -10.68
N SER A 149 11.92 -10.59 -10.27
CA SER A 149 12.54 -10.52 -8.94
C SER A 149 11.48 -10.44 -7.84
N VAL A 150 10.39 -9.71 -8.07
CA VAL A 150 9.26 -9.63 -7.13
C VAL A 150 8.50 -10.95 -7.07
N ILE A 151 8.24 -11.58 -8.23
CA ILE A 151 7.60 -12.90 -8.31
C ILE A 151 8.43 -13.94 -7.54
N GLU A 152 9.74 -13.95 -7.73
CA GLU A 152 10.65 -14.87 -7.03
C GLU A 152 10.67 -14.59 -5.53
N ALA A 153 10.74 -13.34 -5.09
CA ALA A 153 10.64 -12.97 -3.68
C ALA A 153 9.32 -13.46 -3.04
N VAL A 154 8.20 -13.37 -3.78
CA VAL A 154 6.89 -13.88 -3.35
C VAL A 154 6.88 -15.40 -3.24
N LYS A 155 7.46 -16.12 -4.20
CA LYS A 155 7.57 -17.60 -4.18
C LYS A 155 8.48 -18.11 -3.05
N GLN A 156 9.53 -17.37 -2.71
CA GLN A 156 10.37 -17.69 -1.55
C GLN A 156 9.63 -17.46 -0.24
N GLN A 157 8.79 -16.43 -0.18
CA GLN A 157 8.00 -16.08 0.99
C GLN A 157 6.87 -17.08 1.26
N TRP A 158 6.15 -17.50 0.22
CA TRP A 158 5.03 -18.43 0.33
C TRP A 158 5.18 -19.56 -0.69
N LYS A 159 5.14 -20.80 -0.20
CA LYS A 159 5.26 -22.01 -1.03
C LYS A 159 3.89 -22.52 -1.48
N GLY A 160 3.90 -23.26 -2.60
CA GLY A 160 2.72 -23.95 -3.14
C GLY A 160 1.63 -22.98 -3.61
N THR A 161 0.37 -23.40 -3.50
CA THR A 161 -0.81 -22.66 -3.99
C THR A 161 -0.88 -21.23 -3.45
N LEU A 162 -0.46 -20.98 -2.20
CA LEU A 162 -0.47 -19.63 -1.64
C LEU A 162 0.52 -18.70 -2.35
N GLY A 163 1.69 -19.22 -2.74
CA GLY A 163 2.66 -18.48 -3.56
C GLY A 163 2.08 -18.15 -4.92
N GLU A 164 1.49 -19.13 -5.60
CA GLU A 164 0.86 -18.95 -6.93
C GLU A 164 -0.27 -17.92 -6.91
N ILE A 165 -1.13 -17.94 -5.90
CA ILE A 165 -2.22 -16.95 -5.76
C ILE A 165 -1.64 -15.54 -5.56
N ASN A 166 -0.60 -15.40 -4.75
CA ASN A 166 0.04 -14.10 -4.54
C ASN A 166 0.77 -13.61 -5.79
N VAL A 167 1.40 -14.50 -6.57
CA VAL A 167 2.01 -14.16 -7.86
C VAL A 167 0.95 -13.64 -8.84
N LYS A 168 -0.20 -14.31 -8.93
CA LYS A 168 -1.32 -13.82 -9.76
C LYS A 168 -1.77 -12.42 -9.35
N ALA A 169 -1.79 -12.11 -8.06
CA ALA A 169 -2.13 -10.78 -7.58
C ALA A 169 -1.08 -9.72 -8.01
N VAL A 170 0.21 -10.05 -7.98
CA VAL A 170 1.29 -9.18 -8.49
C VAL A 170 1.11 -8.94 -9.99
N GLU A 171 0.95 -9.99 -10.78
CA GLU A 171 0.83 -9.91 -12.24
C GLU A 171 -0.42 -9.13 -12.66
N ALA A 172 -1.58 -9.44 -12.07
CA ALA A 172 -2.83 -8.74 -12.35
C ALA A 172 -2.71 -7.24 -12.05
N ALA A 173 -2.07 -6.88 -10.93
CA ALA A 173 -1.87 -5.47 -10.59
C ALA A 173 -0.85 -4.79 -11.50
N TYR A 174 0.23 -5.47 -11.90
CA TYR A 174 1.21 -4.94 -12.85
C TYR A 174 0.55 -4.58 -14.19
N GLU A 175 -0.35 -5.41 -14.68
CA GLU A 175 -1.08 -5.15 -15.93
C GLU A 175 -2.17 -4.07 -15.78
N ALA A 176 -2.89 -4.07 -14.65
CA ALA A 176 -3.99 -3.13 -14.41
C ALA A 176 -3.55 -1.73 -13.93
N THR A 177 -2.27 -1.52 -13.66
CA THR A 177 -1.79 -0.24 -13.12
C THR A 177 -1.76 0.84 -14.19
N GLU A 178 -2.38 1.97 -13.86
CA GLU A 178 -2.40 3.18 -14.67
C GLU A 178 -1.44 4.21 -14.08
N VAL A 179 -0.67 4.88 -14.93
CA VAL A 179 0.30 5.92 -14.53
C VAL A 179 -0.07 7.21 -15.25
N GLY A 180 -0.19 8.30 -14.50
CA GLY A 180 -0.62 9.58 -15.03
C GLY A 180 -0.31 10.75 -14.11
N ASP A 181 -0.87 11.90 -14.49
CA ASP A 181 -0.73 13.14 -13.74
C ASP A 181 -2.00 13.41 -12.92
N PRO A 182 -1.86 13.86 -11.66
CA PRO A 182 -2.97 14.12 -10.76
C PRO A 182 -3.70 15.42 -11.10
N LYS A 183 -4.91 15.57 -10.56
CA LYS A 183 -5.63 16.84 -10.53
C LYS A 183 -5.05 17.75 -9.45
N ILE A 184 -4.52 18.90 -9.87
CA ILE A 184 -3.97 19.88 -8.92
C ILE A 184 -5.09 20.74 -8.34
N VAL A 185 -5.16 20.79 -7.01
CA VAL A 185 -6.15 21.58 -6.27
C VAL A 185 -5.46 22.52 -5.28
N ALA A 186 -6.12 23.64 -4.95
CA ALA A 186 -5.60 24.58 -3.95
C ALA A 186 -5.70 24.05 -2.51
N GLU A 187 -6.67 23.18 -2.26
CA GLU A 187 -6.90 22.52 -0.97
C GLU A 187 -7.47 21.12 -1.22
N VAL A 188 -6.95 20.11 -0.52
CA VAL A 188 -7.51 18.75 -0.55
C VAL A 188 -8.60 18.66 0.52
N VAL A 189 -9.86 18.68 0.09
CA VAL A 189 -11.01 18.57 1.00
C VAL A 189 -11.25 17.09 1.31
N GLY A 190 -10.60 16.58 2.35
CA GLY A 190 -10.87 15.24 2.88
C GLY A 190 -12.03 15.26 3.87
N GLU A 191 -13.01 14.37 3.69
CA GLU A 191 -13.92 14.01 4.79
C GLU A 191 -13.08 13.45 5.96
N LYS A 192 -12.91 14.26 7.01
CA LYS A 192 -12.29 13.78 8.24
C LYS A 192 -13.19 12.72 8.85
N ALA A 193 -12.61 11.57 9.19
CA ALA A 193 -13.32 10.58 10.00
C ALA A 193 -13.86 11.28 11.27
N PRO A 194 -15.10 11.00 11.70
CA PRO A 194 -15.67 11.60 12.90
C PRO A 194 -14.74 11.41 14.10
N ALA A 195 -14.59 12.46 14.92
CA ALA A 195 -13.81 12.37 16.14
C ALA A 195 -14.26 11.17 16.99
N GLY A 196 -13.34 10.25 17.31
CA GLY A 196 -13.63 9.03 18.07
C GLY A 196 -14.00 7.80 17.22
N SER A 197 -13.98 7.87 15.89
CA SER A 197 -14.14 6.69 15.04
C SER A 197 -13.01 5.68 15.30
N ARG A 198 -13.38 4.44 15.67
CA ARG A 198 -12.43 3.33 15.90
C ARG A 198 -12.46 2.27 14.78
N ALA A 199 -13.26 2.49 13.74
CA ALA A 199 -13.66 1.48 12.75
C ALA A 199 -13.97 2.05 11.36
N ASP A 200 -13.48 3.26 11.05
CA ASP A 200 -13.50 3.87 9.70
C ASP A 200 -12.81 2.99 8.65
N TRP A 201 -11.84 2.18 9.07
CA TRP A 201 -11.09 1.24 8.22
C TRP A 201 -11.79 -0.08 7.90
N ARG A 202 -12.95 -0.38 8.52
CA ARG A 202 -13.60 -1.68 8.30
C ARG A 202 -14.16 -1.77 6.89
N THR A 203 -13.67 -2.73 6.11
CA THR A 203 -14.22 -3.08 4.79
C THR A 203 -15.63 -3.67 4.88
N PHE A 204 -15.98 -4.28 6.00
CA PHE A 204 -17.30 -4.80 6.29
C PHE A 204 -17.88 -4.14 7.55
N ARG A 205 -19.08 -3.56 7.41
CA ARG A 205 -19.89 -3.09 8.52
C ARG A 205 -21.20 -3.88 8.51
N PRO A 206 -21.56 -4.56 9.61
CA PRO A 206 -22.86 -5.21 9.69
C PRO A 206 -23.96 -4.15 9.55
N VAL A 207 -24.89 -4.38 8.63
CA VAL A 207 -26.11 -3.57 8.50
C VAL A 207 -27.22 -4.32 9.22
N VAL A 208 -27.87 -3.64 10.16
CA VAL A 208 -28.99 -4.24 10.91
C VAL A 208 -30.24 -4.17 10.03
N ASP A 209 -30.80 -5.34 9.72
CA ASP A 209 -32.13 -5.46 9.12
C ASP A 209 -33.18 -5.25 10.22
N LEU A 210 -33.81 -4.07 10.25
CA LEU A 210 -34.77 -3.70 11.28
C LEU A 210 -36.08 -4.52 11.20
N GLU A 211 -36.44 -5.05 10.04
CA GLU A 211 -37.65 -5.86 9.87
C GLU A 211 -37.46 -7.26 10.46
N LYS A 212 -36.25 -7.81 10.37
CA LYS A 212 -35.89 -9.13 10.94
C LYS A 212 -35.37 -9.06 12.37
N CYS A 213 -35.14 -7.85 12.90
CA CYS A 213 -34.58 -7.65 14.23
C CYS A 213 -35.59 -8.10 15.32
N THR A 214 -35.19 -9.06 16.14
CA THR A 214 -36.02 -9.54 17.27
C THR A 214 -35.81 -8.73 18.56
N GLY A 215 -34.96 -7.70 18.53
CA GLY A 215 -34.65 -6.87 19.71
C GLY A 215 -33.83 -7.60 20.80
N CYS A 216 -33.25 -8.76 20.51
CA CYS A 216 -32.55 -9.59 21.50
C CYS A 216 -31.22 -9.00 22.03
N ARG A 217 -30.71 -7.95 21.39
CA ARG A 217 -29.44 -7.27 21.73
C ARG A 217 -28.16 -8.11 21.64
N LEU A 218 -28.22 -9.33 21.08
CA LEU A 218 -27.03 -10.19 20.90
C LEU A 218 -25.99 -9.60 19.94
N CYS A 219 -26.38 -8.70 19.02
CA CYS A 219 -25.44 -8.01 18.15
C CYS A 219 -24.59 -6.95 18.89
N TRP A 220 -24.97 -6.59 20.11
CA TRP A 220 -24.29 -5.60 20.95
C TRP A 220 -23.41 -6.22 22.03
N VAL A 221 -23.79 -7.40 22.53
CA VAL A 221 -23.06 -8.18 23.54
C VAL A 221 -21.92 -8.95 22.87
#